data_AF-A0A7S3RAW1-F1
#
_entry.id   AF-A0A7S3RAW1-F1
#
_cell.length_a   1.000
_cell.length_b   1.000
_cell.length_c   1.000
_cell.angle_alpha   90.00
_cell.angle_beta   90.00
_cell.angle_gamma   90.00
#
_symmetry.space_group_name_H-M   'P 1'
#
loop_
_entity.id
_entity.type
_entity.pdbx_description
1 polymer ?
#
loop_
_entity_poly.entity_id
_entity_poly.type
_entity_poly.pdbx_seq_one_letter_code
_entity_poly.pdbx_strand_id
1 'polypeptide(L)'
;GAPALALVAIANAVDLLQRTPVPLERGLCRALLFEPYGIEQLRSIGQELFAVAGGDGARASASLGKSLEVCVRKLARRSGDCRPLKRLCEQAVREAHVDTALAAAAASLSDASSTSTSSDPSTPEKAAQPLRRLTAMHEAQADPLRAVAELPLDQQVLLCALSGARSEAVRFSDVWNRYKELYGRLKQPMTLASG
;
A
#
# COMPACT_ATOMS: atom_id res chain seq x y z
N GLY A 1 -31.93 -28.57 -33.34
CA GLY A 1 -31.00 -27.47 -33.68
C GLY A 1 -30.04 -27.28 -32.53
N ALA A 2 -28.78 -26.96 -32.80
CA ALA A 2 -27.81 -26.67 -31.74
C ALA A 2 -28.17 -25.35 -30.99
N PRO A 3 -27.87 -25.23 -29.69
CA PRO A 3 -28.13 -24.01 -28.93
C PRO A 3 -27.20 -22.86 -29.35
N ALA A 4 -27.69 -21.62 -29.28
CA ALA A 4 -26.86 -20.44 -29.52
C ALA A 4 -25.81 -20.28 -28.42
N LEU A 5 -24.54 -20.13 -28.81
CA LEU A 5 -23.40 -19.97 -27.91
C LEU A 5 -22.81 -18.57 -28.07
N ALA A 6 -22.54 -17.89 -26.96
CA ALA A 6 -21.77 -16.64 -26.93
C ALA A 6 -20.49 -16.84 -26.12
N LEU A 7 -19.35 -16.40 -26.67
CA LEU A 7 -18.04 -16.47 -26.01
C LEU A 7 -17.62 -15.06 -25.58
N VAL A 8 -17.30 -14.91 -24.29
CA VAL A 8 -16.75 -13.66 -23.73
C VAL A 8 -15.33 -13.94 -23.26
N ALA A 9 -14.35 -13.35 -23.95
CA ALA A 9 -12.95 -13.44 -23.58
C ALA A 9 -12.48 -12.12 -22.97
N ILE A 10 -11.78 -12.18 -21.84
CA ILE A 10 -11.20 -11.02 -21.15
C ILE A 10 -9.68 -11.17 -21.20
N ALA A 11 -8.99 -10.15 -21.68
CA ALA A 11 -7.55 -10.16 -21.79
C ALA A 11 -6.96 -8.74 -21.66
N ASN A 12 -5.67 -8.66 -21.31
CA ASN A 12 -5.01 -7.39 -21.02
C ASN A 12 -4.50 -6.66 -22.27
N ALA A 13 -4.29 -7.38 -23.37
CA ALA A 13 -3.71 -6.84 -24.60
C ALA A 13 -4.82 -6.57 -25.63
N VAL A 14 -4.92 -5.31 -26.07
CA VAL A 14 -5.97 -4.83 -26.98
C VAL A 14 -5.75 -5.33 -28.41
N ASP A 15 -4.52 -5.69 -28.74
CA ASP A 15 -4.06 -6.13 -30.07
C ASP A 15 -4.09 -7.65 -30.26
N LEU A 16 -4.66 -8.42 -29.33
CA LEU A 16 -4.68 -9.89 -29.42
C LEU A 16 -5.31 -10.41 -30.72
N LEU A 17 -6.38 -9.76 -31.18
CA LEU A 17 -7.03 -10.12 -32.45
C LEU A 17 -6.15 -9.82 -33.67
N GLN A 18 -5.23 -8.85 -33.56
CA GLN A 18 -4.29 -8.49 -34.63
C GLN A 18 -3.06 -9.41 -34.65
N ARG A 19 -2.70 -9.96 -33.49
CA ARG A 19 -1.56 -10.87 -33.31
C ARG A 19 -1.89 -12.33 -33.59
N THR A 20 -3.16 -12.65 -33.78
CA THR A 20 -3.60 -14.03 -34.02
C THR A 20 -3.36 -14.38 -35.50
N PRO A 21 -2.61 -15.46 -35.82
CA PRO A 21 -2.31 -15.85 -37.20
C PRO A 21 -3.52 -16.42 -37.94
N VAL A 22 -4.59 -16.77 -37.22
CA VAL A 22 -5.85 -17.27 -37.78
C VAL A 22 -6.78 -16.08 -38.04
N PRO A 23 -7.17 -15.81 -39.30
CA PRO A 23 -8.15 -14.77 -39.61
C PRO A 23 -9.50 -15.15 -38.98
N LEU A 24 -9.92 -14.42 -37.95
CA LEU A 24 -11.30 -14.46 -37.49
C LEU A 24 -12.17 -13.74 -38.53
N GLU A 25 -13.25 -14.38 -38.98
CA GLU A 25 -14.16 -13.77 -39.95
C GLU A 25 -14.68 -12.42 -39.43
N ARG A 26 -14.58 -11.38 -40.27
CA ARG A 26 -15.02 -10.02 -39.93
C ARG A 26 -16.51 -10.06 -39.58
N GLY A 27 -16.84 -9.76 -38.32
CA GLY A 27 -18.23 -9.70 -37.83
C GLY A 27 -18.61 -10.74 -36.78
N LEU A 28 -17.82 -11.80 -36.59
CA LEU A 28 -18.07 -12.81 -35.53
C LEU A 28 -17.48 -12.43 -34.16
N CYS A 29 -16.57 -11.46 -34.13
CA CYS A 29 -15.90 -11.02 -32.90
C CYS A 29 -15.92 -9.50 -32.79
N ARG A 30 -16.32 -9.00 -31.61
CA ARG A 30 -16.26 -7.58 -31.27
C ARG A 30 -15.35 -7.38 -30.07
N ALA A 31 -14.31 -6.56 -30.23
CA ALA A 31 -13.50 -6.12 -29.11
C ALA A 31 -14.19 -4.95 -28.40
N LEU A 32 -14.18 -4.99 -27.07
CA LEU A 32 -14.59 -3.88 -26.21
C LEU A 32 -13.40 -3.49 -25.34
N LEU A 33 -13.01 -2.23 -25.42
CA LEU A 33 -11.96 -1.68 -24.58
C LEU A 33 -12.56 -1.26 -23.24
N PHE A 34 -11.99 -1.75 -22.15
CA PHE A 34 -12.28 -1.24 -20.81
C PHE A 34 -11.34 -0.09 -20.52
N GLU A 35 -11.86 1.14 -20.53
CA GLU A 35 -11.07 2.30 -20.21
C GLU A 35 -10.78 2.38 -18.70
N PRO A 36 -9.60 2.91 -18.31
CA PRO A 36 -9.30 3.16 -16.91
C PRO A 36 -10.34 4.09 -16.27
N TYR A 37 -10.64 3.88 -14.99
CA TYR A 37 -11.63 4.71 -14.31
C TYR A 37 -11.19 6.18 -14.20
N GLY A 38 -12.10 7.08 -14.53
CA GLY A 38 -11.94 8.52 -14.33
C GLY A 38 -12.14 8.95 -12.86
N ILE A 39 -11.83 10.21 -12.57
CA ILE A 39 -11.98 10.81 -11.23
C ILE A 39 -13.41 10.64 -10.70
N GLU A 40 -14.40 10.99 -11.52
CA GLU A 40 -15.82 10.92 -11.13
C GLU A 40 -16.28 9.49 -10.87
N GLN A 41 -15.85 8.54 -11.70
CA GLN A 41 -16.17 7.12 -11.53
C GLN A 41 -15.53 6.55 -10.26
N LEU A 42 -14.25 6.85 -10.01
CA LEU A 42 -13.59 6.44 -8.78
C LEU A 42 -14.24 7.07 -7.54
N ARG A 43 -14.67 8.33 -7.62
CA ARG A 43 -15.42 8.97 -6.54
C ARG A 43 -16.74 8.26 -6.28
N SER A 44 -17.51 7.96 -7.32
CA SER A 44 -18.78 7.22 -7.23
C SER A 44 -18.57 5.84 -6.60
N ILE A 45 -17.57 5.08 -7.06
CA ILE A 45 -17.22 3.77 -6.50
C ILE A 45 -16.89 3.89 -5.01
N GLY A 46 -16.07 4.88 -4.62
CA GLY A 46 -15.74 5.10 -3.21
C GLY A 46 -16.98 5.40 -2.36
N GLN A 47 -17.90 6.23 -2.86
CA GLN A 47 -19.15 6.57 -2.17
C GLN A 47 -20.07 5.36 -2.03
N GLU A 48 -20.23 4.56 -3.09
CA GLU A 48 -21.02 3.33 -3.07
C GLU A 48 -20.45 2.31 -2.08
N LEU A 49 -19.13 2.15 -2.03
CA LEU A 49 -18.48 1.25 -1.06
C LEU A 49 -18.78 1.66 0.38
N PHE A 50 -18.81 2.96 0.69
CA PHE A 50 -19.22 3.44 2.01
C PHE A 50 -20.72 3.30 2.25
N ALA A 51 -21.56 3.51 1.24
CA ALA A 51 -23.00 3.33 1.35
C ALA A 51 -23.37 1.89 1.71
N VAL A 52 -22.70 0.91 1.07
CA VAL A 52 -22.87 -0.53 1.38
C VAL A 52 -22.48 -0.86 2.82
N ALA A 53 -21.50 -0.15 3.39
CA ALA A 53 -21.05 -0.34 4.77
C ALA A 53 -21.92 0.37 5.83
N GLY A 54 -22.97 1.11 5.44
CA GLY A 54 -23.92 1.71 6.36
C GLY A 54 -23.30 2.70 7.36
N GLY A 55 -23.62 2.56 8.65
CA GLY A 55 -23.19 3.50 9.70
C GLY A 55 -21.67 3.56 9.90
N ASP A 56 -20.97 2.44 9.74
CA ASP A 56 -19.51 2.39 9.75
C ASP A 56 -18.92 3.08 8.52
N GLY A 57 -19.58 2.94 7.37
CA GLY A 57 -19.23 3.63 6.13
C GLY A 57 -19.34 5.16 6.22
N ALA A 58 -20.39 5.69 6.85
CA ALA A 58 -20.56 7.13 7.05
C ALA A 58 -19.43 7.71 7.91
N ARG A 59 -19.05 7.01 9.00
CA ARG A 59 -17.95 7.40 9.89
C ARG A 59 -16.59 7.32 9.19
N ALA A 60 -16.36 6.25 8.44
CA ALA A 60 -15.15 6.07 7.65
C ALA A 60 -15.00 7.17 6.59
N SER A 61 -16.08 7.50 5.88
CA SER A 61 -16.11 8.58 4.88
C SER A 61 -15.80 9.95 5.51
N ALA A 62 -16.41 10.26 6.66
CA ALA A 62 -16.12 11.49 7.39
C ALA A 62 -14.66 11.57 7.85
N SER A 63 -14.09 10.45 8.29
CA SER A 63 -12.70 10.36 8.74
C SER A 63 -11.70 10.52 7.58
N LEU A 64 -12.04 10.03 6.38
CA LEU A 64 -11.17 10.12 5.21
C LEU A 64 -11.30 11.42 4.43
N GLY A 65 -12.49 12.00 4.32
CA GLY A 65 -12.79 13.27 3.65
C GLY A 65 -11.80 13.71 2.56
N LYS A 66 -10.83 14.55 2.94
CA LYS A 66 -9.81 15.12 2.03
C LYS A 66 -8.79 14.11 1.51
N SER A 67 -8.43 13.10 2.31
CA SER A 67 -7.50 12.03 1.94
C SER A 67 -8.05 11.14 0.83
N LEU A 68 -9.36 10.85 0.87
CA LEU A 68 -10.05 10.10 -0.18
C LEU A 68 -9.94 10.82 -1.54
N GLU A 69 -10.23 12.12 -1.57
CA GLU A 69 -10.19 12.92 -2.80
C GLU A 69 -8.77 13.01 -3.39
N VAL A 70 -7.74 13.12 -2.54
CA VAL A 70 -6.33 13.07 -2.99
C VAL A 70 -6.00 11.70 -3.58
N CYS A 71 -6.46 10.62 -2.95
CA CYS A 71 -6.24 9.26 -3.45
C CYS A 71 -6.92 9.04 -4.81
N VAL A 72 -8.19 9.45 -4.94
CA VAL A 72 -8.95 9.38 -6.21
C VAL A 72 -8.20 10.10 -7.34
N ARG A 73 -7.74 11.34 -7.10
CA ARG A 73 -6.99 12.10 -8.11
C ARG A 73 -5.68 11.42 -8.48
N LYS A 74 -4.95 10.88 -7.51
CA LYS A 74 -3.69 10.16 -7.76
C LYS A 74 -3.93 8.88 -8.57
N LEU A 75 -4.96 8.11 -8.24
CA LEU A 75 -5.28 6.86 -8.92
C LEU A 75 -5.72 7.10 -10.36
N ALA A 76 -6.62 8.08 -10.59
CA ALA A 76 -7.06 8.46 -11.93
C ALA A 76 -5.89 8.90 -12.81
N ARG A 77 -4.95 9.69 -12.26
CA ARG A 77 -3.77 10.16 -13.02
C ARG A 77 -2.76 9.07 -13.34
N ARG A 78 -2.61 8.07 -12.47
CA ARG A 78 -1.56 7.04 -12.61
C ARG A 78 -2.01 5.82 -13.41
N SER A 79 -3.23 5.32 -13.15
CA SER A 79 -3.63 4.00 -13.64
C SER A 79 -5.13 3.81 -13.86
N GLY A 80 -5.98 4.60 -13.20
CA GLY A 80 -7.43 4.35 -13.15
C GLY A 80 -7.83 3.01 -12.52
N ASP A 81 -6.95 2.36 -11.75
CA ASP A 81 -7.24 1.12 -11.04
C ASP A 81 -8.03 1.40 -9.74
N CYS A 82 -9.18 0.76 -9.57
CA CYS A 82 -10.04 0.92 -8.39
C CYS A 82 -9.65 0.01 -7.21
N ARG A 83 -8.78 -1.00 -7.40
CA ARG A 83 -8.38 -1.95 -6.35
C ARG A 83 -7.72 -1.26 -5.14
N PRO A 84 -6.81 -0.29 -5.31
CA PRO A 84 -6.23 0.42 -4.17
C PRO A 84 -7.28 1.24 -3.40
N LEU A 85 -8.22 1.86 -4.11
CA LEU A 85 -9.32 2.61 -3.49
C LEU A 85 -10.21 1.68 -2.64
N LYS A 86 -10.59 0.52 -3.17
CA LYS A 86 -11.38 -0.47 -2.44
C LYS A 86 -10.72 -0.89 -1.14
N ARG A 87 -9.42 -1.21 -1.17
CA ARG A 87 -8.64 -1.57 0.02
C ARG A 87 -8.63 -0.46 1.07
N LEU A 88 -8.48 0.79 0.63
CA LEU A 88 -8.53 1.96 1.51
C LEU A 88 -9.90 2.10 2.19
N CYS A 89 -10.99 1.96 1.42
CA CYS A 89 -12.35 1.99 1.96
C CYS A 89 -12.60 0.85 2.96
N GLU A 90 -12.24 -0.39 2.62
CA GLU A 90 -12.39 -1.56 3.51
C GLU A 90 -11.60 -1.41 4.81
N GLN A 91 -10.39 -0.86 4.75
CA GLN A 91 -9.60 -0.56 5.94
C GLN A 91 -10.27 0.49 6.82
N ALA A 92 -10.74 1.57 6.22
CA ALA A 92 -11.40 2.64 6.94
C ALA A 92 -12.67 2.20 7.66
N VAL A 93 -13.48 1.35 7.00
CA VAL A 93 -14.69 0.77 7.59
C VAL A 93 -14.33 -0.13 8.77
N ARG A 94 -13.30 -0.96 8.65
CA ARG A 94 -12.83 -1.80 9.78
C ARG A 94 -12.36 -0.97 10.97
N GLU A 95 -11.59 0.10 10.72
CA GLU A 95 -11.15 1.00 11.78
C GLU A 95 -12.34 1.67 12.48
N ALA A 96 -13.31 2.18 11.70
CA ALA A 96 -14.53 2.77 12.26
C ALA A 96 -15.32 1.75 13.10
N HIS A 97 -15.39 0.50 12.67
CA HIS A 97 -16.04 -0.56 13.42
C HIS A 97 -15.34 -0.81 14.77
N VAL A 98 -14.00 -0.91 14.78
CA VAL A 98 -13.21 -1.09 16.00
C VAL A 98 -13.38 0.08 16.96
N ASP A 99 -13.33 1.32 16.47
CA ASP A 99 -13.54 2.52 17.28
C ASP A 99 -14.90 2.49 18.00
N THR A 100 -15.92 1.93 17.34
CA THR A 100 -17.27 1.86 17.90
C THR A 100 -17.42 0.76 18.93
N ALA A 101 -16.78 -0.39 18.71
CA ALA A 101 -16.71 -1.46 19.70
C ALA A 101 -15.97 -1.00 20.96
N LEU A 102 -14.86 -0.26 20.80
CA LEU A 102 -14.11 0.33 21.92
C LEU A 102 -14.93 1.38 22.67
N ALA A 103 -15.63 2.26 21.96
CA ALA A 103 -16.51 3.25 22.58
C ALA A 103 -17.68 2.61 23.34
N ALA A 104 -18.29 1.55 22.80
CA ALA A 104 -19.35 0.80 23.46
C ALA A 104 -18.85 0.05 24.71
N ALA A 105 -17.65 -0.55 24.64
CA ALA A 105 -17.02 -1.19 25.79
C ALA A 105 -16.67 -0.18 26.90
N ALA A 106 -16.17 1.01 26.54
CA ALA A 106 -15.90 2.09 27.49
C ALA A 106 -17.19 2.61 28.16
N ALA A 107 -18.27 2.77 27.39
CA ALA A 107 -19.57 3.17 27.93
C ALA A 107 -20.17 2.12 28.89
N SER A 108 -19.92 0.83 28.63
CA SER A 108 -20.38 -0.27 29.49
C SER A 108 -19.62 -0.34 30.83
N LEU A 109 -18.40 0.18 30.90
CA LEU A 109 -17.60 0.26 32.13
C LEU A 109 -17.93 1.50 32.97
N SER A 110 -18.46 2.56 32.35
CA SER A 110 -18.86 3.79 33.07
C SER A 110 -20.21 3.71 33.78
N ASP A 111 -21.04 2.71 33.47
CA ASP A 111 -22.38 2.55 34.07
C ASP A 111 -22.35 1.78 35.42
N ALA A 112 -21.17 1.39 35.89
CA ALA A 112 -20.97 0.67 37.16
C ALA A 112 -20.35 1.50 38.30
N SER A 113 -20.12 2.81 38.11
CA SER A 113 -19.48 3.65 39.13
C SER A 113 -20.11 5.04 39.24
N SER A 114 -21.27 5.11 39.88
CA SER A 114 -21.86 6.38 40.32
C SER A 114 -21.24 6.84 41.64
N THR A 115 -20.07 7.50 41.65
CA THR A 115 -19.76 8.54 42.68
C THR A 115 -18.61 9.47 42.27
N SER A 116 -18.89 10.78 42.35
CA SER A 116 -18.00 11.95 42.57
C SER A 116 -16.88 12.33 41.57
N THR A 117 -17.11 13.49 40.92
CA THR A 117 -16.19 14.64 40.72
C THR A 117 -14.67 14.42 40.67
N SER A 118 -14.05 14.74 39.51
CA SER A 118 -13.23 15.95 39.29
C SER A 118 -12.34 15.81 38.04
N SER A 119 -12.44 16.81 37.14
CA SER A 119 -11.41 17.42 36.26
C SER A 119 -10.31 16.59 35.54
N ASP A 120 -10.19 16.93 34.25
CA ASP A 120 -9.13 16.65 33.24
C ASP A 120 -9.16 15.29 32.52
N PRO A 121 -9.05 15.29 31.17
CA PRO A 121 -7.72 15.26 30.55
C PRO A 121 -7.57 16.01 29.20
N SER A 122 -6.39 16.63 29.07
CA SER A 122 -5.36 16.42 28.04
C SER A 122 -5.76 16.08 26.58
N THR A 123 -5.32 16.97 25.68
CA THR A 123 -4.76 16.73 24.32
C THR A 123 -5.62 16.04 23.24
N PRO A 124 -6.01 16.74 22.15
CA PRO A 124 -6.59 16.11 20.98
C PRO A 124 -5.49 15.71 19.98
N GLU A 125 -4.91 14.53 20.13
CA GLU A 125 -3.99 13.92 19.14
C GLU A 125 -4.74 13.18 18.00
N LYS A 126 -6.01 13.52 17.76
CA LYS A 126 -6.86 12.88 16.72
C LYS A 126 -6.64 13.39 15.29
N ALA A 127 -5.78 14.39 15.09
CA ALA A 127 -5.59 15.02 13.77
C ALA A 127 -4.44 14.44 12.94
N ALA A 128 -3.56 13.60 13.51
CA ALA A 128 -2.35 13.10 12.83
C ALA A 128 -2.55 11.78 12.04
N GLN A 129 -3.67 11.09 12.23
CA GLN A 129 -3.94 9.79 11.60
C GLN A 129 -4.20 9.78 10.08
N PRO A 130 -4.73 10.83 9.40
CA PRO A 130 -5.04 10.72 7.98
C PRO A 130 -3.77 10.64 7.08
N LEU A 131 -2.63 11.16 7.55
CA LEU A 131 -1.34 11.03 6.85
C LEU A 131 -0.74 9.62 7.02
N ARG A 132 -0.91 8.98 8.19
CA ARG A 132 -0.48 7.59 8.42
C ARG A 132 -1.21 6.58 7.52
N ARG A 133 -2.47 6.85 7.17
CA ARG A 133 -3.28 6.01 6.27
C ARG A 133 -2.79 6.01 4.81
N LEU A 134 -2.21 7.12 4.33
CA LEU A 134 -1.57 7.17 3.01
C LEU A 134 -0.19 6.50 3.02
N THR A 135 0.54 6.56 4.13
CA THR A 135 1.83 5.87 4.27
C THR A 135 1.69 4.35 4.37
N ALA A 136 0.63 3.80 4.95
CA ALA A 136 0.40 2.34 4.96
C ALA A 136 0.12 1.78 3.53
N MET A 137 -0.52 2.56 2.64
CA MET A 137 -0.58 2.21 1.21
C MET A 137 0.77 2.36 0.51
N HIS A 138 1.65 3.22 1.03
CA HIS A 138 3.02 3.39 0.58
C HIS A 138 3.98 2.34 1.15
N GLU A 139 3.63 1.63 2.23
CA GLU A 139 4.46 0.55 2.81
C GLU A 139 4.46 -0.70 1.93
N ALA A 140 3.45 -0.91 1.09
CA ALA A 140 3.51 -1.87 0.00
C ALA A 140 4.51 -1.45 -1.11
N GLN A 141 4.98 -0.21 -1.06
CA GLN A 141 6.04 0.38 -1.87
C GLN A 141 7.12 0.98 -0.93
N ALA A 142 7.32 0.37 0.23
CA ALA A 142 8.44 0.71 1.09
C ALA A 142 9.69 0.51 0.25
N ASP A 143 10.45 1.59 0.07
CA ASP A 143 11.76 1.52 -0.56
C ASP A 143 12.52 0.34 0.06
N PRO A 144 12.79 -0.74 -0.70
CA PRO A 144 13.40 -1.94 -0.14
C PRO A 144 14.79 -1.65 0.45
N LEU A 145 15.38 -0.50 0.09
CA LEU A 145 16.65 -0.02 0.60
C LEU A 145 16.52 0.69 1.96
N ARG A 146 15.31 1.07 2.38
CA ARG A 146 15.10 1.68 3.72
C ARG A 146 15.48 0.70 4.82
N ALA A 147 15.16 -0.57 4.65
CA ALA A 147 15.53 -1.62 5.59
C ALA A 147 17.04 -1.80 5.71
N VAL A 148 17.82 -1.49 4.65
CA VAL A 148 19.28 -1.63 4.64
C VAL A 148 19.95 -0.69 5.65
N ALA A 149 19.41 0.52 5.84
CA ALA A 149 19.93 1.49 6.79
C ALA A 149 19.74 1.07 8.26
N GLU A 150 18.76 0.20 8.54
CA GLU A 150 18.45 -0.30 9.88
C GLU A 150 19.21 -1.58 10.25
N LEU A 151 19.96 -2.17 9.31
CA LEU A 151 20.73 -3.39 9.56
C LEU A 151 21.97 -3.11 10.43
N PRO A 152 22.43 -4.09 11.23
CA PRO A 152 23.72 -4.02 11.92
C PRO A 152 24.89 -3.72 10.97
N LEU A 153 25.91 -3.00 11.46
CA LEU A 153 27.04 -2.53 10.65
C LEU A 153 27.72 -3.66 9.86
N ASP A 154 27.90 -4.84 10.47
CA ASP A 154 28.52 -5.99 9.81
C ASP A 154 27.72 -6.46 8.58
N GLN A 155 26.39 -6.41 8.66
CA GLN A 155 25.50 -6.77 7.56
C GLN A 155 25.52 -5.69 6.47
N GLN A 156 25.62 -4.41 6.83
CA GLN A 156 25.78 -3.32 5.87
C GLN A 156 27.12 -3.44 5.12
N VAL A 157 28.22 -3.76 5.80
CA VAL A 157 29.55 -3.97 5.18
C VAL A 157 29.53 -5.18 4.26
N LEU A 158 28.84 -6.26 4.64
CA LEU A 158 28.64 -7.43 3.78
C LEU A 158 27.85 -7.08 2.52
N LEU A 159 26.77 -6.31 2.64
CA LEU A 159 25.99 -5.83 1.49
C LEU A 159 26.84 -4.95 0.56
N CYS A 160 27.71 -4.10 1.10
CA CYS A 160 28.69 -3.33 0.31
C CYS A 160 29.70 -4.24 -0.43
N ALA A 161 30.16 -5.32 0.21
CA ALA A 161 31.05 -6.29 -0.42
C ALA A 161 30.37 -7.03 -1.59
N LEU A 162 29.07 -7.33 -1.44
CA LEU A 162 28.23 -7.99 -2.45
C LEU A 162 27.88 -7.06 -3.61
N SER A 163 27.45 -5.83 -3.34
CA SER A 163 27.02 -4.86 -4.35
C SER A 163 28.18 -4.30 -5.20
N GLY A 164 29.40 -4.31 -4.67
CA GLY A 164 30.61 -3.99 -5.42
C GLY A 164 31.09 -5.09 -6.37
N ALA A 165 30.39 -6.23 -6.45
CA ALA A 165 30.73 -7.29 -7.40
C ALA A 165 30.25 -6.94 -8.82
N ARG A 166 31.13 -7.17 -9.80
CA ARG A 166 30.83 -6.91 -11.22
C ARG A 166 29.98 -8.01 -11.87
N SER A 167 29.73 -9.09 -11.16
CA SER A 167 29.02 -10.28 -11.64
C SER A 167 27.79 -10.52 -10.78
N GLU A 168 26.68 -10.90 -11.43
CA GLU A 168 25.41 -11.23 -10.79
C GLU A 168 25.53 -12.44 -9.85
N ALA A 169 26.43 -13.37 -10.17
CA ALA A 169 26.82 -14.48 -9.31
C ALA A 169 28.22 -14.25 -8.74
N VAL A 170 28.35 -14.33 -7.40
CA VAL A 170 29.61 -14.13 -6.69
C VAL A 170 29.92 -15.36 -5.85
N ARG A 171 31.17 -15.82 -5.89
CA ARG A 171 31.61 -16.92 -5.01
C ARG A 171 31.79 -16.40 -3.59
N PHE A 172 31.46 -17.23 -2.61
CA PHE A 172 31.61 -16.90 -1.19
C PHE A 172 33.03 -16.44 -0.85
N SER A 173 34.06 -17.07 -1.43
CA SER A 173 35.46 -16.69 -1.24
C SER A 173 35.74 -15.23 -1.59
N ASP A 174 35.14 -14.74 -2.66
CA ASP A 174 35.41 -13.41 -3.20
C ASP A 174 34.70 -12.35 -2.37
N VAL A 175 33.49 -12.66 -1.91
CA VAL A 175 32.73 -11.82 -0.97
C VAL A 175 33.46 -11.73 0.37
N TRP A 176 33.92 -12.87 0.89
CA TRP A 176 34.61 -12.93 2.18
C TRP A 176 35.93 -12.15 2.20
N ASN A 177 36.71 -12.23 1.11
CA ASN A 177 37.95 -11.47 0.97
C ASN A 177 37.70 -9.96 0.94
N ARG A 178 36.68 -9.52 0.21
CA ARG A 178 36.28 -8.09 0.15
C ARG A 178 35.70 -7.59 1.47
N TYR A 179 34.90 -8.41 2.13
CA TYR A 179 34.40 -8.11 3.48
C TYR A 179 35.55 -7.85 4.45
N LYS A 180 36.56 -8.74 4.48
CA LYS A 180 37.76 -8.55 5.31
C LYS A 180 38.54 -7.29 4.95
N GLU A 181 38.67 -6.98 3.67
CA GLU A 181 39.35 -5.76 3.21
C GLU A 181 38.62 -4.50 3.70
N LEU A 182 37.30 -4.43 3.52
CA LEU A 182 36.48 -3.31 3.99
C LEU A 182 36.51 -3.18 5.51
N TYR A 183 36.40 -4.29 6.22
CA TYR A 183 36.50 -4.33 7.69
C TYR A 183 37.89 -3.89 8.17
N GLY A 184 38.95 -4.25 7.45
CA GLY A 184 40.32 -3.80 7.71
C GLY A 184 40.50 -2.29 7.52
N ARG A 185 39.83 -1.69 6.53
CA ARG A 185 39.86 -0.24 6.27
C ARG A 185 39.06 0.57 7.31
N LEU A 186 38.02 -0.02 7.90
CA LEU A 186 37.21 0.60 8.96
C LEU A 186 37.91 0.63 10.32
N LYS A 187 38.87 -0.27 10.55
CA LYS A 187 39.75 -0.21 11.72
C LYS A 187 40.76 0.92 11.51
N GLN A 188 40.41 2.13 11.96
CA GLN A 188 41.39 3.22 12.03
C GLN A 188 42.61 2.77 12.85
N PRO A 189 43.85 3.03 12.40
CA PRO A 189 45.01 2.86 13.26
C PRO A 189 44.90 3.87 14.40
N MET A 190 44.99 3.39 15.65
CA MET A 190 44.95 4.18 16.89
C MET A 190 46.12 5.18 17.05
N THR A 191 46.86 5.50 15.99
CA THR A 191 48.04 6.37 16.00
C THR A 191 47.71 7.85 15.80
N LEU A 192 46.54 8.31 16.26
CA LEU A 192 46.19 9.74 16.34
C LEU A 192 45.82 10.18 17.76
N ALA A 193 46.30 9.47 18.78
CA ALA A 193 46.28 9.91 20.17
C ALA A 193 47.72 10.07 20.71
N SER A 194 48.51 10.95 20.08
CA SER A 194 49.68 11.58 20.70
C SER A 194 50.05 12.82 19.90
N GLY A 195 49.47 13.95 20.28
CA GLY A 195 49.80 15.30 19.84
C GLY A 195 49.34 16.27 20.91
#